data_AF-C7XPY0-F1
#
_entry.id   AF-C7XPY0-F1
#
_cell.length_a   1.000
_cell.length_b   1.000
_cell.length_c   1.000
_cell.angle_alpha   90.00
_cell.angle_beta   90.00
_cell.angle_gamma   90.00
#
_symmetry.space_group_name_H-M   'P 1'
#
loop_
_entity.id
_entity.type
_entity.pdbx_description
1 polymer ?
#
loop_
_entity_poly.entity_id
_entity_poly.type
_entity_poly.pdbx_seq_one_letter_code
_entity_poly.pdbx_strand_id
1 'polypeptide(L)'
;MTIGAVDKKNEIAEYRGFKISTYFSTYDNKYKLCLKGNAEYFGEFGADPGGNILRLDNLIEKIPEIKKDFEKKLLTYQEELNNAKEEVIKPFQQEEILKIKKERLRELNRLLDMANDNTKENSWNKEKDGIAR
;
A
#
# COMPACT_ATOMS: atom_id res chain seq x y z
N MET A 1 -8.83 13.98 -15.07
CA MET A 1 -9.05 13.79 -13.62
C MET A 1 -8.55 15.04 -12.92
N THR A 2 -9.45 15.94 -12.52
CA THR A 2 -9.07 17.19 -11.86
C THR A 2 -8.75 16.89 -10.40
N ILE A 3 -7.46 16.77 -10.10
CA ILE A 3 -6.92 16.93 -8.75
C ILE A 3 -7.02 18.43 -8.45
N GLY A 4 -7.98 18.87 -7.65
CA GLY A 4 -8.16 20.32 -7.47
C GLY A 4 -9.40 20.79 -6.74
N ALA A 5 -9.73 20.18 -5.60
CA ALA A 5 -10.44 20.89 -4.54
C ALA A 5 -10.01 20.25 -3.21
N VAL A 6 -9.03 20.84 -2.53
CA VAL A 6 -8.95 20.68 -1.09
C VAL A 6 -10.18 21.40 -0.57
N ASP A 7 -11.20 20.63 -0.19
CA ASP A 7 -12.40 21.16 0.44
C ASP A 7 -11.93 21.97 1.66
N LYS A 8 -12.02 23.30 1.55
CA LYS A 8 -11.46 24.22 2.53
C LYS A 8 -12.15 23.97 3.87
N LYS A 9 -11.43 23.35 4.81
CA LYS A 9 -11.89 23.14 6.18
C LYS A 9 -11.98 24.51 6.87
N ASN A 10 -13.20 24.93 7.18
CA ASN A 10 -13.44 26.16 7.93
C ASN A 10 -13.76 25.79 9.37
N GLU A 11 -13.02 26.37 10.33
CA GLU A 11 -13.35 26.26 11.76
C GLU A 11 -14.61 27.09 12.01
N ILE A 12 -15.61 26.48 12.65
CA ILE A 12 -16.93 27.08 12.86
C ILE A 12 -17.30 27.23 14.33
N ALA A 13 -16.73 26.38 15.19
CA ALA A 13 -17.10 26.34 16.60
C ALA A 13 -16.05 25.60 17.44
N GLU A 14 -16.21 25.68 18.75
CA GLU A 14 -15.52 24.84 19.72
C GLU A 14 -16.56 24.10 20.57
N TYR A 15 -16.37 22.80 20.78
CA TYR A 15 -17.27 21.96 21.57
C TYR A 15 -16.45 21.07 22.52
N ARG A 16 -16.69 21.20 23.84
CA ARG A 16 -15.98 20.47 24.90
C ARG A 16 -14.44 20.54 24.78
N GLY A 17 -13.89 21.68 24.34
CA GLY A 17 -12.46 21.87 24.15
C GLY A 17 -11.90 21.37 22.81
N PHE A 18 -12.77 20.86 21.92
CA PHE A 18 -12.38 20.46 20.56
C PHE A 18 -12.84 21.48 19.53
N LYS A 19 -11.94 21.83 18.61
CA LYS A 19 -12.25 22.72 17.50
C LYS A 19 -13.04 21.96 16.43
N ILE A 20 -14.23 22.44 16.12
CA ILE A 20 -15.08 21.91 15.07
C ILE A 20 -14.81 22.68 13.79
N SER A 21 -14.46 21.93 12.75
CA SER A 21 -14.37 22.41 11.39
C SER A 21 -15.37 21.70 10.48
N THR A 22 -15.79 22.38 9.43
CA THR A 22 -16.67 21.82 8.40
C THR A 22 -16.04 21.97 7.04
N TYR A 23 -16.30 21.00 6.17
CA TYR A 23 -15.94 21.07 4.76
C TYR A 23 -17.03 20.39 3.93
N PHE A 24 -17.21 20.86 2.70
CA PHE A 24 -18.17 20.26 1.78
C PHE A 24 -17.48 19.12 1.03
N SER A 25 -17.88 17.87 1.25
CA SER A 25 -17.36 16.72 0.50
C SER A 25 -18.01 16.69 -0.87
N THR A 26 -17.26 16.99 -1.93
CA THR A 26 -17.73 16.88 -3.32
C THR A 26 -18.08 15.45 -3.72
N TYR A 27 -17.47 14.46 -3.07
CA TYR A 27 -17.76 13.04 -3.29
C TYR A 27 -19.14 12.63 -2.75
N ASP A 28 -19.48 13.10 -1.54
CA ASP A 28 -20.74 12.72 -0.86
C ASP A 28 -21.85 13.76 -1.07
N ASN A 29 -21.55 14.88 -1.72
CA ASN A 29 -22.42 16.06 -1.86
C ASN A 29 -23.03 16.54 -0.53
N LYS A 30 -22.25 16.44 0.56
CA LYS A 30 -22.69 16.76 1.93
C LYS A 30 -21.60 17.49 2.71
N TYR A 31 -22.03 18.30 3.67
CA TYR A 31 -21.13 18.90 4.65
C TYR A 31 -20.70 17.86 5.69
N LYS A 32 -19.39 17.68 5.83
CA LYS A 32 -18.78 16.82 6.83
C LYS A 32 -18.31 17.63 8.01
N LEU A 33 -18.50 17.03 9.18
CA LEU A 33 -17.99 17.51 10.45
C LEU A 33 -16.60 16.94 10.68
N CYS A 34 -15.67 17.80 11.07
CA CYS A 34 -14.32 17.40 11.44
C CYS A 34 -13.98 18.01 12.80
N LEU A 35 -13.84 17.14 13.80
CA LEU A 35 -13.50 17.50 15.16
C LEU A 35 -11.98 17.34 15.33
N LYS A 36 -11.31 18.46 15.58
CA LYS A 36 -9.85 18.55 15.64
C LYS A 36 -9.38 18.49 17.09
N GLY A 37 -8.64 17.44 17.42
CA GLY A 37 -7.89 17.27 18.67
C GLY A 37 -6.46 16.81 18.38
N ASN A 38 -5.96 15.83 19.14
CA ASN A 38 -4.69 15.16 18.83
C ASN A 38 -4.77 14.32 17.54
N ALA A 39 -5.97 13.88 17.19
CA ALA A 39 -6.32 13.27 15.92
C ALA A 39 -7.52 14.02 15.31
N GLU A 40 -7.76 13.80 14.03
CA GLU A 40 -8.95 14.31 13.34
C GLU A 40 -10.05 13.24 13.38
N TYR A 41 -11.21 13.61 13.92
CA TYR A 41 -12.38 12.74 13.96
C TYR A 41 -13.44 13.25 12.99
N PHE A 42 -13.95 12.38 12.12
CA PHE A 42 -14.88 12.75 11.06
C PHE A 42 -16.30 12.29 11.40
N GLY A 43 -17.28 13.12 11.05
CA GLY A 43 -18.70 12.83 11.17
C GLY A 43 -19.51 13.56 10.10
N GLU A 44 -20.83 13.42 10.15
CA GLU A 44 -21.77 14.09 9.24
C GLU A 44 -22.72 15.01 10.02
N PHE A 45 -23.00 16.18 9.44
CA PHE A 45 -24.09 17.02 9.92
C PHE A 45 -25.43 16.49 9.41
N GLY A 46 -26.41 16.39 10.31
CA GLY A 46 -27.81 16.16 9.97
C GLY A 46 -28.61 17.47 9.93
N ALA A 47 -29.87 17.37 9.52
CA ALA A 47 -30.78 18.51 9.43
C ALA A 47 -31.22 19.08 10.79
N ASP A 48 -31.25 18.24 11.83
CA ASP A 48 -31.67 18.64 13.17
C ASP A 48 -30.48 19.11 14.04
N PRO A 49 -30.52 20.34 14.59
CA PRO A 49 -29.48 20.85 15.48
C PRO A 49 -29.27 20.02 16.75
N GLY A 50 -30.35 19.55 17.39
CA GLY A 50 -30.24 18.73 18.61
C GLY A 50 -29.55 17.40 18.35
N GLY A 51 -29.92 16.73 17.26
CA GLY A 51 -29.28 15.51 16.79
C GLY A 51 -27.80 15.71 16.43
N ASN A 52 -27.39 16.90 15.97
CA ASN A 52 -25.98 17.20 15.70
C ASN A 52 -25.13 17.23 16.98
N ILE A 53 -25.67 17.79 18.07
CA ILE A 53 -25.01 17.76 19.38
C ILE A 53 -24.89 16.32 19.89
N LEU A 54 -25.95 15.51 19.75
CA LEU A 54 -25.90 14.10 20.13
C LEU A 54 -24.86 13.31 19.31
N ARG A 55 -24.76 13.57 18.00
CA ARG A 55 -23.71 12.97 17.15
C ARG A 55 -22.31 13.37 17.59
N LEU A 56 -22.10 14.63 17.98
CA LEU A 56 -20.83 15.11 18.53
C LEU A 56 -20.48 14.41 19.85
N ASP A 57 -21.44 14.27 20.75
CA ASP A 57 -21.24 13.56 22.01
C ASP A 57 -20.87 12.08 21.76
N ASN A 58 -21.60 11.39 20.89
CA ASN A 58 -21.30 10.02 20.50
C ASN A 58 -19.91 9.89 19.85
N LEU A 59 -19.46 10.91 19.09
CA LEU A 59 -18.14 10.90 18.47
C LEU A 59 -17.04 11.02 19.52
N ILE A 60 -17.22 11.89 20.52
CA ILE A 60 -16.27 12.08 21.62
C ILE A 60 -16.21 10.85 22.52
N GLU A 61 -17.36 10.23 22.81
CA GLU A 61 -17.44 9.03 23.65
C GLU A 61 -16.70 7.83 23.05
N LYS A 62 -16.59 7.76 21.72
CA LYS A 62 -15.83 6.71 21.01
C LYS A 62 -14.32 6.94 20.98
N ILE A 63 -13.82 8.14 21.31
CA ILE A 63 -12.39 8.46 21.25
C ILE A 63 -11.53 7.49 22.09
N PRO A 64 -11.89 7.13 23.34
CA PRO A 64 -11.12 6.18 24.14
C PRO A 64 -11.07 4.77 23.55
N GLU A 65 -12.17 4.31 22.96
CA GLU A 65 -12.24 3.02 22.26
C GLU A 65 -11.33 3.02 21.04
N ILE A 66 -11.43 4.07 20.21
CA ILE A 66 -10.58 4.26 19.04
C ILE A 66 -9.10 4.28 19.43
N LYS A 67 -8.76 4.97 20.53
CA LYS A 67 -7.40 5.01 21.06
C LYS A 67 -6.89 3.60 21.41
N LYS A 68 -7.69 2.82 22.15
CA LYS A 68 -7.34 1.44 22.52
C LYS A 68 -7.14 0.55 21.30
N ASP A 69 -7.97 0.71 20.29
CA ASP A 69 -7.85 -0.03 19.02
C ASP A 69 -6.56 0.32 18.27
N PHE A 70 -6.17 1.60 18.23
CA PHE A 70 -4.90 2.01 17.65
C PHE A 70 -3.69 1.47 18.43
N GLU A 71 -3.74 1.50 19.76
CA GLU A 71 -2.68 0.91 20.60
C GLU A 71 -2.53 -0.60 20.34
N LYS A 72 -3.65 -1.32 20.23
CA LYS A 72 -3.64 -2.75 19.91
C LYS A 72 -3.06 -3.02 18.52
N LYS A 73 -3.50 -2.28 17.50
CA LYS A 73 -2.96 -2.40 16.13
C LYS A 73 -1.47 -2.12 16.09
N LEU A 74 -1.01 -1.11 16.83
CA LEU A 74 0.41 -0.78 16.93
C LEU A 74 1.21 -1.94 17.52
N LEU A 75 0.71 -2.59 18.57
CA LEU A 75 1.34 -3.78 19.14
C LEU A 75 1.40 -4.92 18.11
N THR A 76 0.30 -5.21 17.43
CA THR A 76 0.25 -6.26 16.40
C THR A 76 1.24 -5.98 15.26
N TYR A 77 1.31 -4.76 14.76
CA TYR A 77 2.28 -4.41 13.70
C TYR A 77 3.72 -4.49 14.16
N GLN A 78 4.00 -4.20 15.44
CA GLN A 78 5.34 -4.39 16.00
C GLN A 78 5.71 -5.87 16.06
N GLU A 79 4.78 -6.73 16.49
CA GLU A 79 4.98 -8.19 16.50
C GLU A 79 5.19 -8.73 15.08
N GLU A 80 4.33 -8.37 14.13
CA GLU A 80 4.45 -8.76 12.71
C GLU A 80 5.77 -8.30 12.11
N LEU A 81 6.23 -7.09 12.42
CA LEU A 81 7.49 -6.55 11.94
C LEU A 81 8.69 -7.30 12.55
N ASN A 82 8.63 -7.65 13.84
CA ASN A 82 9.67 -8.44 14.48
C ASN A 82 9.73 -9.86 13.90
N ASN A 83 8.59 -10.51 13.73
CA ASN A 83 8.50 -11.84 13.09
C ASN A 83 9.03 -11.80 11.65
N ALA A 84 8.63 -10.79 10.86
CA ALA A 84 9.12 -10.62 9.50
C ALA A 84 10.64 -10.41 9.45
N LYS A 85 11.22 -9.66 10.40
CA LYS A 85 12.68 -9.52 10.53
C LYS A 85 13.35 -10.85 10.83
N GLU A 86 12.79 -11.66 11.72
CA GLU A 86 13.32 -12.99 12.04
C GLU A 86 13.22 -13.93 10.84
N GLU A 87 12.11 -13.92 10.10
CA GLU A 87 11.94 -14.73 8.88
C GLU A 87 12.90 -14.31 7.76
N VAL A 88 13.20 -13.02 7.62
CA VAL A 88 14.21 -12.53 6.66
C VAL A 88 15.60 -13.07 6.98
N ILE A 89 15.92 -13.25 8.27
CA ILE A 89 17.20 -13.80 8.70
C ILE A 89 17.24 -15.33 8.52
N LYS A 90 16.08 -15.99 8.45
CA LYS A 90 16.00 -17.44 8.33
C LYS A 90 16.68 -17.87 7.02
N PRO A 91 17.76 -18.68 7.10
CA PRO A 91 18.48 -19.10 5.90
C PRO A 91 17.57 -19.91 5.00
N PHE A 92 17.76 -19.75 3.69
CA PHE A 92 16.98 -20.48 2.71
C PHE A 92 17.30 -21.97 2.82
N GLN A 93 16.37 -22.77 3.34
CA GLN A 93 16.63 -24.18 3.69
C GLN A 93 17.10 -25.04 2.51
N GLN A 94 16.86 -24.61 1.28
CA GLN A 94 17.21 -25.31 0.05
C GLN A 94 18.36 -24.64 -0.71
N GLU A 95 19.19 -23.83 -0.04
CA GLU A 95 20.29 -23.07 -0.66
C GLU A 95 21.26 -23.95 -1.44
N GLU A 96 21.58 -25.13 -0.90
CA GLU A 96 22.43 -26.11 -1.57
C GLU A 96 21.79 -26.68 -2.84
N ILE A 97 20.50 -27.07 -2.77
CA ILE A 97 19.74 -27.55 -3.93
C ILE A 97 19.62 -26.46 -5.00
N LEU A 98 19.41 -25.21 -4.58
CA LEU A 98 19.34 -24.06 -5.48
C LEU A 98 20.68 -23.81 -6.17
N LYS A 99 21.80 -23.92 -5.45
CA LYS A 99 23.14 -23.79 -6.02
C LYS A 99 23.41 -24.87 -7.07
N ILE A 100 23.11 -26.13 -6.76
CA ILE A 100 23.26 -27.26 -7.68
C ILE A 100 22.40 -27.06 -8.94
N LYS A 101 21.13 -26.68 -8.77
CA LYS A 101 20.23 -26.43 -9.91
C LYS A 101 20.69 -25.24 -10.76
N LYS A 102 21.20 -24.16 -10.13
CA LYS A 102 21.77 -23.00 -10.84
C LYS A 102 23.04 -23.36 -11.60
N GLU A 103 23.90 -24.22 -11.07
CA GLU A 103 25.10 -24.69 -11.76
C GLU A 103 24.77 -25.53 -12.97
N ARG A 104 23.90 -26.55 -12.81
CA ARG A 104 23.45 -27.38 -13.94
C ARG A 104 22.76 -26.56 -15.03
N LEU A 105 21.95 -25.56 -14.64
CA LEU A 105 21.31 -24.66 -15.60
C LEU A 105 22.33 -23.81 -16.36
N ARG A 106 23.36 -23.28 -15.69
CA ARG A 106 24.44 -22.53 -16.36
C ARG A 106 25.21 -23.40 -17.35
N GLU A 107 25.50 -24.64 -16.97
CA GLU A 107 26.15 -25.60 -17.85
C GLU A 107 25.29 -25.91 -19.08
N LEU A 108 23.99 -26.16 -18.87
CA LEU A 108 23.05 -26.42 -19.95
C LEU A 108 22.88 -25.21 -20.87
N ASN A 109 22.79 -23.99 -20.32
CA ASN A 109 22.72 -22.77 -21.11
C ASN A 109 23.97 -22.58 -21.97
N ARG A 110 25.17 -22.85 -21.42
CA ARG A 110 26.40 -22.79 -22.19
C ARG A 110 26.39 -23.79 -23.36
N LEU A 111 25.91 -25.02 -23.13
CA LEU A 111 25.78 -26.04 -24.18
C LEU A 111 24.77 -25.63 -25.25
N LEU A 112 23.63 -25.05 -24.85
CA LEU A 112 22.60 -24.55 -25.76
C LEU A 112 23.08 -23.34 -26.58
N ASP A 113 23.79 -22.40 -25.97
CA ASP A 113 24.36 -21.23 -26.66
C ASP A 113 25.39 -21.68 -27.70
N MET A 114 26.28 -22.62 -27.35
CA MET A 114 27.23 -23.20 -28.31
C MET A 114 26.49 -23.92 -29.45
N ALA A 115 25.43 -24.68 -29.17
CA ALA A 115 24.64 -25.33 -30.22
C ALA A 115 23.89 -24.31 -31.11
N ASN A 116 23.41 -23.21 -30.52
CA ASN A 116 22.75 -22.11 -31.23
C ASN A 116 23.71 -21.31 -32.10
N ASP A 117 24.93 -21.08 -31.65
CA ASP A 117 25.96 -20.42 -32.45
C ASP A 117 26.42 -21.30 -33.61
N ASN A 118 26.58 -22.62 -33.38
CA ASN A 118 26.80 -23.59 -34.44
C ASN A 118 25.64 -23.66 -35.45
N THR A 119 24.38 -23.52 -35.02
CA THR A 119 23.23 -23.50 -35.96
C THR A 119 23.11 -22.19 -36.70
N LYS A 120 23.48 -21.05 -36.09
CA LYS A 120 23.58 -19.76 -36.79
C LYS A 120 24.73 -19.78 -37.81
N GLU A 121 25.94 -20.21 -37.46
CA GLU A 121 27.05 -20.33 -38.42
C GLU A 121 26.69 -21.24 -39.60
N ASN A 122 25.99 -22.35 -39.36
CA ASN A 122 25.50 -23.24 -40.41
C ASN A 122 24.36 -22.63 -41.25
N SER A 123 23.57 -21.69 -40.70
CA SER A 123 22.53 -20.95 -41.42
C SER A 123 23.10 -19.83 -42.29
N TRP A 124 24.07 -19.07 -41.77
CA TRP A 124 24.76 -18.00 -42.50
C TRP A 124 25.66 -18.54 -43.63
N ASN A 125 26.23 -19.75 -43.48
CA ASN A 125 26.99 -20.42 -44.54
C ASN A 125 26.07 -20.98 -45.65
N LYS A 126 24.87 -21.48 -45.31
CA LYS A 126 23.89 -21.94 -46.31
C LYS A 126 23.33 -20.82 -47.20
N GLU A 127 23.18 -19.60 -46.67
CA GLU A 127 22.73 -18.45 -47.48
C GLU A 127 23.84 -17.88 -48.39
N LYS A 128 25.12 -17.96 -47.97
CA LYS A 128 26.26 -17.50 -48.80
C LYS A 128 26.56 -18.44 -49.98
N ASP A 129 26.32 -19.74 -49.83
CA ASP A 129 26.43 -20.71 -50.93
C ASP A 129 25.24 -20.64 -51.93
N GLY A 130 24.15 -19.95 -51.57
CA GLY A 130 22.96 -19.78 -52.40
C GLY A 130 22.96 -18.56 -53.32
N ILE A 131 23.90 -17.63 -53.17
CA ILE A 131 23.95 -16.35 -53.94
C ILE A 131 25.06 -16.38 -55.03
N ALA A 132 25.85 -17.45 -55.12
CA ALA A 132 26.94 -17.61 -56.10
C ALA A 132 26.58 -18.49 -57.31
N ARG A 133 25.36 -18.38 -57.85
CA ARG A 133 24.98 -18.97 -59.15
C ARG A 133 24.12 -18.01 -59.96
#